data_AF-A0A0J1GUX7-F1
#
_entry.id   AF-A0A0J1GUX7-F1
#
_cell.length_a   1.000
_cell.length_b   1.000
_cell.length_c   1.000
_cell.angle_alpha   90.00
_cell.angle_beta   90.00
_cell.angle_gamma   90.00
#
_symmetry.space_group_name_H-M   'P 1'
#
loop_
_entity.id
_entity.type
_entity.pdbx_description
1 polymer ?
#
loop_
_entity_poly.entity_id
_entity_poly.type
_entity_poly.pdbx_seq_one_letter_code
_entity_poly.pdbx_strand_id
1 'polypeptide(L)'
;MNTHTLVRAIKADNSDFEWFPTTKEMLSVIRDDMSKTFNPYNHSEKLTCSVLDCGAGNGSALMALTEGKRYAIEISKPLIQEMDKSIFIVGTDFEQQVLIDKKVHVVFCNPPYSEFSKWATKIIREANAESVYLVIPKRWENDANIKLAIESRKATVQILYQGDFLNAPRAARAKIDIIKVSLSSKRNTAFADRFMNQRVDPFKLWFNSNFHFDTHNSKQSEFEQRKAAQKKAQDKLDGAGELITSQGLVKTLEQFYFKDMDDLMNTYIKLNEIDSNLLRELNVSIDAVREGLELKIHSLKDMYWHKLFDGLSDITEKLCSFTRKKLLEQLTENTHLDFTAQNAYAVAIWVIKHANHYLDDQVVTMMEKMTESANVRCYKSNQRTFGRDAWRYRNRPVDLDCYGLDYRIVLTSMGGIYQSQWASEQTSHNLHDSAKNMINDLLTLGANLGFDTRNTERAESFIWESNKKQIFNYYSHAKGQTVVLFEARAFKNGSIHIKFNQNFMMAMNVEFGRLKGWLKSKEDVIMEMNDIPVEFVAQVFGKNLQLTNKSSRLLLVA
;
A
#
# COMPACT_ATOMS: atom_id res chain seq x y z
N MET A 1 -1.27 21.53 5.53
CA MET A 1 -1.03 22.87 6.14
C MET A 1 -0.31 23.81 5.17
N ASN A 2 -0.21 25.12 5.45
CA ASN A 2 0.65 26.02 4.66
C ASN A 2 2.14 25.84 5.04
N THR A 3 3.07 26.21 4.14
CA THR A 3 4.52 25.98 4.32
C THR A 3 5.07 26.60 5.60
N HIS A 4 4.59 27.80 5.99
CA HIS A 4 5.06 28.48 7.19
C HIS A 4 4.72 27.70 8.46
N THR A 5 3.51 27.12 8.54
CA THR A 5 3.11 26.27 9.68
C THR A 5 3.95 24.99 9.74
N LEU A 6 4.22 24.37 8.59
CA LEU A 6 5.07 23.17 8.53
C LEU A 6 6.50 23.44 8.98
N VAL A 7 7.10 24.55 8.52
CA VAL A 7 8.46 24.95 8.94
C VAL A 7 8.53 25.18 10.45
N ARG A 8 7.48 25.73 11.07
CA ARG A 8 7.41 25.84 12.54
C ARG A 8 7.34 24.47 13.21
N ALA A 9 6.52 23.56 12.68
CA ALA A 9 6.35 22.22 13.24
C ALA A 9 7.65 21.39 13.20
N ILE A 10 8.33 21.36 12.06
CA ILE A 10 9.60 20.62 11.93
C ILE A 10 10.72 21.22 12.77
N LYS A 11 10.76 22.56 12.94
CA LYS A 11 11.73 23.19 13.84
C LYS A 11 11.46 22.86 15.31
N ALA A 12 10.21 22.84 15.73
CA ALA A 12 9.83 22.45 17.08
C ALA A 12 10.17 20.98 17.38
N ASP A 13 10.14 20.13 16.36
CA ASP A 13 10.48 18.70 16.43
C ASP A 13 11.97 18.42 16.16
N ASN A 14 12.82 19.45 15.99
CA ASN A 14 14.23 19.34 15.60
C ASN A 14 14.47 18.49 14.33
N SER A 15 13.52 18.54 13.39
CA SER A 15 13.50 17.75 12.16
C SER A 15 13.46 18.60 10.89
N ASP A 16 14.05 19.80 10.92
CA ASP A 16 14.10 20.72 9.78
C ASP A 16 14.96 20.16 8.62
N PHE A 17 16.14 19.60 8.92
CA PHE A 17 17.05 18.94 7.97
C PHE A 17 17.21 19.65 6.61
N GLU A 18 17.19 20.99 6.60
CA GLU A 18 17.23 21.80 5.38
C GLU A 18 16.06 21.53 4.40
N TRP A 19 14.85 21.32 4.90
CA TRP A 19 13.69 21.08 4.03
C TRP A 19 13.28 22.34 3.24
N PHE A 20 13.58 22.37 1.94
CA PHE A 20 13.11 23.40 1.01
C PHE A 20 12.10 22.81 0.03
N PRO A 21 10.80 23.16 0.10
CA PRO A 21 9.81 22.67 -0.86
C PRO A 21 10.20 23.08 -2.28
N THR A 22 10.33 22.11 -3.17
CA THR A 22 10.60 22.35 -4.60
C THR A 22 9.48 23.20 -5.20
N THR A 23 9.82 24.24 -5.97
CA THR A 23 8.82 25.17 -6.48
C THR A 23 8.01 24.58 -7.64
N LYS A 24 6.84 25.17 -7.92
CA LYS A 24 5.98 24.71 -9.02
C LYS A 24 6.67 24.84 -10.37
N GLU A 25 7.44 25.91 -10.56
CA GLU A 25 8.20 26.17 -11.78
C GLU A 25 9.26 25.08 -12.00
N MET A 26 10.01 24.74 -10.94
CA MET A 26 11.01 23.66 -11.00
C MET A 26 10.37 22.31 -11.28
N LEU A 27 9.26 21.98 -10.61
CA LEU A 27 8.53 20.73 -10.82
C LEU A 27 7.91 20.64 -12.23
N SER A 28 7.46 21.77 -12.81
CA SER A 28 6.95 21.83 -14.18
C SER A 28 8.03 21.44 -15.19
N VAL A 29 9.24 21.97 -15.05
CA VAL A 29 10.36 21.64 -15.94
C VAL A 29 10.65 20.13 -15.92
N ILE A 30 10.66 19.54 -14.72
CA ILE A 30 10.89 18.09 -14.56
C ILE A 30 9.74 17.30 -15.17
N ARG A 31 8.49 17.69 -14.90
CA ARG A 31 7.30 17.01 -15.44
C ARG A 31 7.26 17.05 -16.97
N ASP A 32 7.67 18.16 -17.58
CA ASP A 32 7.72 18.31 -19.03
C ASP A 32 8.74 17.36 -19.66
N ASP A 33 9.93 17.23 -19.05
CA ASP A 33 10.95 16.27 -19.51
C ASP A 33 10.53 14.81 -19.27
N MET A 34 9.92 14.51 -18.12
CA MET A 34 9.35 13.19 -17.83
C MET A 34 8.26 12.81 -18.85
N SER A 35 7.39 13.74 -19.22
CA SER A 35 6.32 13.50 -20.20
C SER A 35 6.90 13.14 -21.57
N LYS A 36 7.95 13.85 -22.01
CA LYS A 36 8.68 13.53 -23.26
C LYS A 36 9.38 12.17 -23.21
N THR A 37 9.81 11.75 -22.02
CA THR A 37 10.60 10.51 -21.83
C THR A 37 9.72 9.27 -21.69
N PHE A 38 8.66 9.36 -20.87
CA PHE A 38 7.85 8.21 -20.46
C PHE A 38 6.45 8.18 -21.06
N ASN A 39 6.05 9.25 -21.76
CA ASN A 39 4.75 9.33 -22.43
C ASN A 39 4.85 9.85 -23.89
N PRO A 40 5.85 9.41 -24.70
CA PRO A 40 6.17 10.05 -25.98
C PRO A 40 5.08 9.95 -27.06
N TYR A 41 4.18 8.95 -26.97
CA TYR A 41 3.17 8.65 -27.99
C TYR A 41 1.73 8.75 -27.49
N ASN A 42 1.54 9.13 -26.23
CA ASN A 42 0.22 9.20 -25.63
C ASN A 42 -0.14 10.66 -25.40
N HIS A 43 -1.25 11.09 -26.00
CA HIS A 43 -1.78 12.44 -25.81
C HIS A 43 -2.46 12.64 -24.45
N SER A 44 -2.53 11.60 -23.61
CA SER A 44 -2.97 11.72 -22.22
C SER A 44 -2.03 12.65 -21.45
N GLU A 45 -2.58 13.70 -20.82
CA GLU A 45 -1.86 14.56 -19.88
C GLU A 45 -1.41 13.81 -18.60
N LYS A 46 -1.96 12.61 -18.37
CA LYS A 46 -1.67 11.79 -17.19
C LYS A 46 -0.40 11.00 -17.37
N LEU A 47 0.59 11.29 -16.53
CA LEU A 47 1.83 10.54 -16.42
C LEU A 47 1.69 9.46 -15.35
N THR A 48 1.81 8.19 -15.71
CA THR A 48 1.56 7.05 -14.80
C THR A 48 2.83 6.30 -14.37
N CYS A 49 4.02 6.83 -14.68
CA CYS A 49 5.28 6.21 -14.27
C CYS A 49 5.45 6.24 -12.74
N SER A 50 6.05 5.20 -12.17
CA SER A 50 6.37 5.18 -10.74
C SER A 50 7.53 6.10 -10.39
N VAL A 51 7.41 6.85 -9.29
CA VAL A 51 8.41 7.82 -8.84
C VAL A 51 8.78 7.55 -7.38
N LEU A 52 10.08 7.47 -7.10
CA LEU A 52 10.65 7.52 -5.76
C LEU A 52 11.22 8.91 -5.48
N ASP A 53 10.77 9.56 -4.42
CA ASP A 53 11.30 10.83 -3.93
C ASP A 53 12.16 10.61 -2.68
N CYS A 54 13.45 10.92 -2.78
CA CYS A 54 14.40 10.84 -1.67
C CYS A 54 14.48 12.20 -0.96
N GLY A 55 14.05 12.26 0.30
CA GLY A 55 13.83 13.54 0.99
C GLY A 55 12.51 14.18 0.57
N ALA A 56 11.44 13.38 0.55
CA ALA A 56 10.17 13.74 -0.07
C ALA A 56 9.42 14.90 0.61
N GLY A 57 9.83 15.26 1.82
CA GLY A 57 9.18 16.29 2.61
C GLY A 57 7.71 15.95 2.84
N ASN A 58 6.80 16.87 2.50
CA ASN A 58 5.36 16.61 2.60
C ASN A 58 4.78 15.89 1.37
N GLY A 59 5.61 15.40 0.45
CA GLY A 59 5.17 14.66 -0.73
C GLY A 59 4.57 15.51 -1.86
N SER A 60 4.61 16.84 -1.76
CA SER A 60 4.07 17.74 -2.79
C SER A 60 4.73 17.57 -4.16
N ALA A 61 6.03 17.24 -4.21
CA ALA A 61 6.74 16.93 -5.45
C ALA A 61 6.17 15.66 -6.12
N LEU A 62 5.97 14.58 -5.37
CA LEU A 62 5.36 13.35 -5.89
C LEU A 62 3.96 13.57 -6.48
N MET A 63 3.16 14.41 -5.83
CA MET A 63 1.83 14.79 -6.35
C MET A 63 1.91 15.58 -7.65
N ALA A 64 2.93 16.42 -7.80
CA ALA A 64 3.16 17.22 -9.00
C ALA A 64 3.81 16.43 -10.13
N LEU A 65 4.59 15.39 -9.85
CA LEU A 65 5.38 14.69 -10.88
C LEU A 65 4.64 13.53 -11.53
N THR A 66 3.75 12.83 -10.83
CA THR A 66 3.10 11.62 -11.38
C THR A 66 1.68 11.40 -10.86
N GLU A 67 0.84 10.73 -11.64
CA GLU A 67 -0.41 10.06 -11.25
C GLU A 67 -0.24 8.54 -11.04
N GLY A 68 0.97 8.02 -11.27
CA GLY A 68 1.35 6.63 -11.02
C GLY A 68 1.64 6.30 -9.56
N LYS A 69 2.40 5.22 -9.33
CA LYS A 69 2.83 4.83 -7.98
C LYS A 69 3.81 5.86 -7.40
N ARG A 70 3.57 6.31 -6.18
CA ARG A 70 4.36 7.33 -5.49
C ARG A 70 5.04 6.72 -4.27
N TYR A 71 6.36 6.83 -4.23
CA TYR A 71 7.19 6.28 -3.17
C TYR A 71 8.01 7.39 -2.53
N ALA A 72 8.11 7.42 -1.21
CA ALA A 72 8.82 8.45 -0.46
C ALA A 72 9.83 7.86 0.52
N ILE A 73 11.00 8.48 0.61
CA ILE A 73 11.91 8.38 1.75
C ILE A 73 11.89 9.73 2.46
N GLU A 74 11.50 9.75 3.73
CA GLU A 74 11.45 10.99 4.53
C GLU A 74 11.66 10.66 6.01
N ILE A 75 12.50 11.44 6.68
CA ILE A 75 12.89 11.22 8.07
C ILE A 75 12.02 12.03 9.06
N SER A 76 11.49 13.19 8.64
CA SER A 76 10.72 14.11 9.47
C SER A 76 9.29 13.61 9.69
N LYS A 77 8.96 13.23 10.93
CA LYS A 77 7.61 12.76 11.30
C LYS A 77 6.51 13.77 10.98
N PRO A 78 6.65 15.09 11.28
CA PRO A 78 5.63 16.07 10.90
C PRO A 78 5.39 16.14 9.39
N LEU A 79 6.43 15.96 8.56
CA LEU A 79 6.28 15.97 7.10
C LEU A 79 5.61 14.70 6.58
N ILE A 80 5.99 13.52 7.09
CA ILE A 80 5.34 12.23 6.78
C ILE A 80 3.84 12.29 7.13
N GLN A 81 3.48 12.89 8.26
CA GLN A 81 2.09 13.02 8.70
C GLN A 81 1.25 13.84 7.71
N GLU A 82 1.86 14.79 7.01
CA GLU A 82 1.19 15.68 6.05
C GLU A 82 1.13 15.12 4.62
N MET A 83 1.84 14.01 4.33
CA MET A 83 1.82 13.38 3.01
C MET A 83 0.41 12.92 2.60
N ASP A 84 0.14 13.02 1.30
CA ASP A 84 -1.07 12.49 0.68
C ASP A 84 -1.12 10.95 0.77
N LYS A 85 -2.33 10.42 0.87
CA LYS A 85 -2.58 8.99 1.07
C LYS A 85 -2.10 8.08 -0.06
N SER A 86 -1.95 8.64 -1.25
CA SER A 86 -1.47 7.91 -2.41
C SER A 86 0.05 7.71 -2.41
N ILE A 87 0.76 8.27 -1.43
CA ILE A 87 2.20 8.15 -1.28
C ILE A 87 2.51 7.03 -0.27
N PHE A 88 3.32 6.06 -0.70
CA PHE A 88 3.79 4.98 0.14
C PHE A 88 5.20 5.28 0.67
N ILE A 89 5.40 5.12 1.98
CA ILE A 89 6.70 5.36 2.62
C ILE A 89 7.58 4.12 2.43
N VAL A 90 8.65 4.28 1.67
CA VAL A 90 9.64 3.23 1.34
C VAL A 90 10.96 3.39 2.08
N GLY A 91 10.94 4.13 3.18
CA GLY A 91 12.12 4.38 3.99
C GLY A 91 11.96 5.67 4.78
N THR A 92 12.77 5.81 5.81
CA THR A 92 12.74 7.00 6.65
C THR A 92 14.08 7.73 6.59
N ASP A 93 15.12 7.17 7.21
CA ASP A 93 16.48 7.68 7.07
C ASP A 93 17.10 7.26 5.73
N PHE A 94 17.30 8.22 4.84
CA PHE A 94 17.88 8.02 3.51
C PHE A 94 19.27 7.38 3.55
N GLU A 95 20.10 7.73 4.54
CA GLU A 95 21.47 7.20 4.64
C GLU A 95 21.50 5.72 4.98
N GLN A 96 20.46 5.25 5.68
CA GLN A 96 20.29 3.85 6.04
C GLN A 96 19.56 3.04 4.96
N GLN A 97 19.03 3.68 3.91
CA GLN A 97 18.34 2.96 2.84
C GLN A 97 19.31 2.54 1.74
N VAL A 98 19.18 1.30 1.28
CA VAL A 98 19.79 0.83 0.02
C VAL A 98 18.80 1.09 -1.12
N LEU A 99 19.21 1.72 -2.23
CA LEU A 99 18.29 1.99 -3.36
C LEU A 99 18.30 0.90 -4.44
N ILE A 100 19.25 -0.03 -4.34
CA ILE A 100 19.56 -1.06 -5.35
C ILE A 100 18.35 -1.97 -5.64
N ASP A 101 17.51 -2.22 -4.65
CA ASP A 101 16.32 -3.08 -4.73
C ASP A 101 15.00 -2.31 -4.90
N LYS A 102 15.05 -0.97 -4.97
CA LYS A 102 13.88 -0.09 -5.12
C LYS A 102 13.61 0.19 -6.59
N LYS A 103 12.95 -0.76 -7.26
CA LYS A 103 12.65 -0.68 -8.69
C LYS A 103 11.54 0.34 -8.99
N VAL A 104 11.89 1.45 -9.63
CA VAL A 104 10.97 2.53 -10.02
C VAL A 104 11.33 3.08 -11.38
N HIS A 105 10.42 3.76 -12.08
CA HIS A 105 10.80 4.39 -13.36
C HIS A 105 11.72 5.59 -13.13
N VAL A 106 11.42 6.39 -12.10
CA VAL A 106 12.12 7.65 -11.81
C VAL A 106 12.50 7.75 -10.34
N VAL A 107 13.73 8.20 -10.07
CA VAL A 107 14.11 8.75 -8.77
C VAL A 107 14.18 10.28 -8.87
N PHE A 108 13.56 10.98 -7.93
CA PHE A 108 13.62 12.42 -7.77
C PHE A 108 14.23 12.75 -6.41
N CYS A 109 14.98 13.86 -6.33
CA CYS A 109 15.50 14.36 -5.06
C CYS A 109 15.81 15.86 -5.13
N ASN A 110 15.39 16.59 -4.09
CA ASN A 110 15.90 17.91 -3.75
C ASN A 110 16.58 17.79 -2.37
N PRO A 111 17.87 17.40 -2.33
CA PRO A 111 18.53 17.00 -1.08
C PRO A 111 18.84 18.20 -0.18
N PRO A 112 19.20 17.97 1.10
CA PRO A 112 19.88 18.97 1.93
C PRO A 112 21.14 19.49 1.21
N TYR A 113 21.33 20.81 1.12
CA TYR A 113 22.39 21.40 0.31
C TYR A 113 23.76 21.32 0.97
N SER A 114 23.82 21.15 2.28
CA SER A 114 25.04 20.76 2.98
C SER A 114 25.52 19.34 2.63
N GLU A 115 24.61 18.43 2.28
CA GLU A 115 24.89 17.01 2.05
C GLU A 115 24.69 16.54 0.60
N PHE A 116 24.37 17.47 -0.31
CA PHE A 116 24.00 17.17 -1.70
C PHE A 116 24.98 16.24 -2.44
N SER A 117 26.29 16.35 -2.18
CA SER A 117 27.33 15.54 -2.83
C SER A 117 27.18 14.07 -2.48
N LYS A 118 27.00 13.77 -1.19
CA LYS A 118 26.82 12.42 -0.67
C LYS A 118 25.52 11.82 -1.18
N TRP A 119 24.43 12.60 -1.11
CA TRP A 119 23.11 12.18 -1.59
C TRP A 119 23.10 11.89 -3.09
N ALA A 120 23.58 12.82 -3.92
CA ALA A 120 23.64 12.64 -5.37
C ALA A 120 24.52 11.45 -5.76
N THR A 121 25.69 11.28 -5.13
CA THR A 121 26.58 10.15 -5.38
C THR A 121 25.90 8.82 -5.06
N LYS A 122 25.25 8.72 -3.90
CA LYS A 122 24.50 7.52 -3.48
C LYS A 122 23.36 7.22 -4.43
N ILE A 123 22.53 8.21 -4.75
CA ILE A 123 21.38 8.05 -5.67
C ILE A 123 21.86 7.57 -7.03
N ILE A 124 22.86 8.20 -7.63
CA ILE A 124 23.33 7.84 -8.97
C ILE A 124 23.88 6.40 -8.95
N ARG A 125 24.69 6.03 -7.95
CA ARG A 125 25.26 4.68 -7.86
C ARG A 125 24.22 3.60 -7.64
N GLU A 126 23.27 3.83 -6.74
CA GLU A 126 22.37 2.79 -6.25
C GLU A 126 21.01 2.75 -6.93
N ALA A 127 20.54 3.83 -7.56
CA ALA A 127 19.18 3.88 -8.11
C ALA A 127 18.93 2.74 -9.09
N ASN A 128 17.88 1.97 -8.80
CA ASN A 128 17.27 1.01 -9.71
C ASN A 128 16.14 1.68 -10.51
N ALA A 129 16.54 2.66 -11.34
CA ALA A 129 15.62 3.49 -12.12
C ALA A 129 16.09 3.72 -13.58
N GLU A 130 15.18 4.22 -14.43
CA GLU A 130 15.49 4.62 -15.81
C GLU A 130 16.12 6.02 -15.87
N SER A 131 15.65 6.93 -15.01
CA SER A 131 16.11 8.31 -14.91
C SER A 131 16.16 8.79 -13.46
N VAL A 132 17.13 9.65 -13.16
CA VAL A 132 17.22 10.38 -11.89
C VAL A 132 17.11 11.87 -12.18
N TYR A 133 16.29 12.59 -11.40
CA TYR A 133 16.21 14.06 -11.44
C TYR A 133 16.67 14.63 -10.10
N LEU A 134 17.63 15.55 -10.14
CA LEU A 134 18.22 16.16 -8.95
C LEU A 134 18.11 17.69 -9.02
N VAL A 135 17.65 18.31 -7.94
CA VAL A 135 17.70 19.78 -7.74
C VAL A 135 18.87 20.07 -6.82
N ILE A 136 20.04 20.40 -7.37
CA ILE A 136 21.29 20.45 -6.60
C ILE A 136 22.10 21.74 -6.82
N PRO A 137 22.93 22.15 -5.84
CA PRO A 137 23.79 23.32 -5.98
C PRO A 137 24.72 23.24 -7.18
N LYS A 138 24.88 24.33 -7.94
CA LYS A 138 25.71 24.42 -9.17
C LYS A 138 27.15 23.88 -9.02
N ARG A 139 27.70 23.91 -7.81
CA ARG A 139 29.02 23.35 -7.48
C ARG A 139 29.15 21.84 -7.75
N TRP A 140 28.06 21.11 -8.00
CA TRP A 140 28.08 19.71 -8.41
C TRP A 140 28.93 19.48 -9.68
N GLU A 141 29.02 20.48 -10.57
CA GLU A 141 29.84 20.42 -11.81
C GLU A 141 31.32 20.11 -11.54
N ASN A 142 31.81 20.41 -10.34
CA ASN A 142 33.21 20.19 -9.93
C ASN A 142 33.37 19.07 -8.90
N ASP A 143 32.29 18.36 -8.57
CA ASP A 143 32.32 17.29 -7.58
C ASP A 143 32.84 15.99 -8.18
N ALA A 144 34.01 15.52 -7.70
CA ALA A 144 34.65 14.31 -8.21
C ALA A 144 33.85 13.04 -7.93
N ASN A 145 33.14 12.97 -6.79
CA ASN A 145 32.38 11.78 -6.41
C ASN A 145 31.15 11.61 -7.32
N ILE A 146 30.45 12.71 -7.62
CA ILE A 146 29.31 12.70 -8.54
C ILE A 146 29.77 12.29 -9.95
N LYS A 147 30.90 12.83 -10.45
CA LYS A 147 31.46 12.46 -11.76
C LYS A 147 31.78 10.97 -11.84
N LEU A 148 32.48 10.44 -10.84
CA LEU A 148 32.81 9.02 -10.76
C LEU A 148 31.55 8.14 -10.70
N ALA A 149 30.50 8.58 -10.01
CA ALA A 149 29.22 7.87 -9.97
C ALA A 149 28.50 7.84 -11.34
N ILE A 150 28.52 8.95 -12.08
CA ILE A 150 27.95 9.02 -13.44
C ILE A 150 28.72 8.07 -14.37
N GLU A 151 30.05 8.10 -14.31
CA GLU A 151 30.92 7.25 -15.12
C GLU A 151 30.72 5.76 -14.82
N SER A 152 30.65 5.36 -13.54
CA SER A 152 30.48 3.97 -13.15
C SER A 152 29.14 3.37 -13.61
N ARG A 153 28.11 4.22 -13.72
CA ARG A 153 26.80 3.83 -14.27
C ARG A 153 26.69 3.97 -15.79
N LYS A 154 27.76 4.42 -16.46
CA LYS A 154 27.73 4.80 -17.89
C LYS A 154 26.55 5.75 -18.19
N ALA A 155 26.26 6.63 -17.23
CA ALA A 155 25.12 7.51 -17.27
C ALA A 155 25.40 8.76 -18.12
N THR A 156 24.35 9.45 -18.55
CA THR A 156 24.45 10.71 -19.29
C THR A 156 23.71 11.79 -18.54
N VAL A 157 24.27 12.99 -18.48
CA VAL A 157 23.70 14.12 -17.72
C VAL A 157 23.24 15.23 -18.64
N GLN A 158 22.08 15.81 -18.34
CA GLN A 158 21.53 16.99 -19.00
C GLN A 158 21.10 18.00 -17.94
N ILE A 159 21.47 19.27 -18.10
CA ILE A 159 20.94 20.38 -17.29
C ILE A 159 19.61 20.82 -17.92
N LEU A 160 18.53 20.76 -17.14
CA LEU A 160 17.18 21.13 -17.56
C LEU A 160 16.82 22.57 -17.20
N TYR A 161 17.38 23.07 -16.10
CA TYR A 161 17.07 24.40 -15.56
C TYR A 161 18.21 24.90 -14.69
N GLN A 162 18.37 26.23 -14.62
CA GLN A 162 19.28 26.92 -13.70
C GLN A 162 18.51 28.02 -12.99
N GLY A 163 18.66 28.15 -11.68
CA GLY A 163 17.93 29.16 -10.91
C GLY A 163 18.31 29.23 -9.44
N ASP A 164 17.35 29.63 -8.60
CA ASP A 164 17.52 29.76 -7.16
C ASP A 164 16.17 29.68 -6.41
N PHE A 165 16.25 29.77 -5.09
CA PHE A 165 15.11 29.78 -4.17
C PHE A 165 14.84 31.18 -3.59
N LEU A 166 15.32 32.28 -4.18
CA LEU A 166 15.18 33.62 -3.57
C LEU A 166 13.72 34.04 -3.38
N ASN A 167 12.85 33.66 -4.32
CA ASN A 167 11.42 33.97 -4.32
C ASN A 167 10.54 32.76 -3.96
N ALA A 168 11.12 31.70 -3.40
CA ALA A 168 10.39 30.50 -3.03
C ALA A 168 9.62 30.67 -1.70
N PRO A 169 8.58 29.85 -1.42
CA PRO A 169 7.85 29.87 -0.15
C PRO A 169 8.74 29.78 1.10
N ARG A 170 9.88 29.10 0.97
CA ARG A 170 11.00 29.15 1.92
C ARG A 170 12.25 29.62 1.17
N ALA A 171 12.63 30.87 1.38
CA ALA A 171 13.72 31.46 0.62
C ALA A 171 15.10 30.89 1.00
N ALA A 172 15.96 30.68 0.01
CA ALA A 172 17.37 30.33 0.20
C ALA A 172 18.25 31.01 -0.86
N ARG A 173 19.51 31.32 -0.49
CA ARG A 173 20.47 32.02 -1.37
C ARG A 173 21.21 31.10 -2.35
N ALA A 174 20.92 29.80 -2.35
CA ALA A 174 21.64 28.84 -3.16
C ALA A 174 21.26 28.96 -4.64
N LYS A 175 22.29 29.01 -5.51
CA LYS A 175 22.15 28.84 -6.95
C LYS A 175 22.18 27.34 -7.27
N ILE A 176 21.18 26.89 -8.01
CA ILE A 176 20.94 25.46 -8.27
C ILE A 176 20.86 25.19 -9.77
N ASP A 177 21.13 23.94 -10.12
CA ASP A 177 20.75 23.34 -11.39
C ASP A 177 19.73 22.22 -11.13
N ILE A 178 18.78 22.07 -12.05
CA ILE A 178 18.00 20.83 -12.17
C ILE A 178 18.67 19.98 -13.23
N ILE A 179 19.13 18.80 -12.84
CA ILE A 179 19.77 17.86 -13.75
C ILE A 179 18.96 16.59 -13.91
N LYS A 180 19.00 16.04 -15.13
CA LYS A 180 18.57 14.68 -15.45
C LYS A 180 19.80 13.80 -15.65
N VAL A 181 19.89 12.73 -14.87
CA VAL A 181 20.86 11.64 -15.08
C VAL A 181 20.10 10.47 -15.70
N SER A 182 20.36 10.20 -16.97
CA SER A 182 19.75 9.05 -17.66
C SER A 182 20.58 7.79 -17.39
N LEU A 183 19.96 6.79 -16.76
CA LEU A 183 20.58 5.50 -16.41
C LEU A 183 20.29 4.41 -17.44
N SER A 184 19.34 4.65 -18.35
CA SER A 184 18.92 3.74 -19.41
C SER A 184 19.30 4.24 -20.81
N SER A 185 19.36 3.32 -21.78
CA SER A 185 19.47 3.69 -23.19
C SER A 185 18.12 4.14 -23.76
N LYS A 186 18.13 4.94 -24.84
CA LYS A 186 16.89 5.41 -25.48
C LYS A 186 16.05 4.21 -25.91
N ARG A 187 14.77 4.20 -25.52
CA ARG A 187 13.77 3.23 -25.98
C ARG A 187 13.59 3.37 -27.49
N ASN A 188 14.21 2.49 -28.28
CA ASN A 188 13.81 2.30 -29.67
C ASN A 188 12.69 1.26 -29.68
N THR A 189 11.54 1.63 -30.25
CA THR A 189 10.32 0.84 -30.52
C THR A 189 9.18 0.91 -29.51
N ALA A 190 7.96 0.94 -30.07
CA ALA A 190 6.65 1.04 -29.41
C ALA A 190 6.23 -0.23 -28.61
N PHE A 191 7.11 -1.24 -28.51
CA PHE A 191 6.84 -2.52 -27.84
C PHE A 191 7.73 -2.80 -26.63
N ALA A 192 8.60 -1.84 -26.24
CA ALA A 192 9.61 -2.00 -25.19
C ALA A 192 9.08 -1.85 -23.74
N ASP A 193 7.76 -1.68 -23.54
CA ASP A 193 7.17 -1.36 -22.23
C ASP A 193 7.30 -2.43 -21.15
N ARG A 194 7.89 -3.59 -21.45
CA ARG A 194 8.01 -4.70 -20.48
C ARG A 194 9.36 -4.82 -19.79
N PHE A 195 10.41 -4.10 -20.23
CA PHE A 195 11.75 -4.28 -19.65
C PHE A 195 12.50 -2.95 -19.47
N MET A 196 12.77 -2.58 -18.22
CA MET A 196 13.72 -1.52 -17.90
C MET A 196 15.11 -1.93 -18.37
N ASN A 197 15.64 -1.26 -19.39
CA ASN A 197 16.96 -1.57 -19.95
C ASN A 197 18.01 -0.55 -19.43
N GLN A 198 18.39 -0.71 -18.17
CA GLN A 198 19.46 0.09 -17.56
C GLN A 198 20.80 -0.23 -18.22
N ARG A 199 21.64 0.78 -18.42
CA ARG A 199 22.99 0.61 -19.00
C ARG A 199 23.90 -0.22 -18.10
N VAL A 200 23.76 -0.03 -16.79
CA VAL A 200 24.45 -0.78 -15.73
C VAL A 200 23.45 -1.03 -14.63
N ASP A 201 23.28 -2.31 -14.26
CA ASP A 201 22.46 -2.75 -13.13
C ASP A 201 23.15 -2.39 -11.79
N PRO A 202 22.46 -1.75 -10.84
CA PRO A 202 23.05 -1.32 -9.57
C PRO A 202 23.51 -2.49 -8.71
N PHE A 203 22.77 -3.61 -8.70
CA PHE A 203 23.12 -4.76 -7.87
C PHE A 203 24.38 -5.42 -8.39
N LYS A 204 24.50 -5.58 -9.72
CA LYS A 204 25.71 -6.06 -10.37
C LYS A 204 26.90 -5.14 -10.12
N LEU A 205 26.72 -3.83 -10.20
CA LEU A 205 27.80 -2.87 -9.91
C LEU A 205 28.29 -3.00 -8.46
N TRP A 206 27.36 -3.05 -7.51
CA TRP A 206 27.68 -3.28 -6.09
C TRP A 206 28.34 -4.64 -5.87
N PHE A 207 27.78 -5.71 -6.41
CA PHE A 207 28.28 -7.08 -6.24
C PHE A 207 29.72 -7.18 -6.73
N ASN A 208 30.00 -6.71 -7.95
CA ASN A 208 31.34 -6.74 -8.53
C ASN A 208 32.36 -5.89 -7.76
N SER A 209 31.92 -4.90 -6.98
CA SER A 209 32.80 -4.07 -6.15
C SER A 209 33.11 -4.71 -4.79
N ASN A 210 32.29 -5.67 -4.34
CA ASN A 210 32.38 -6.29 -3.01
C ASN A 210 32.84 -7.76 -3.06
N PHE A 211 32.71 -8.43 -4.21
CA PHE A 211 33.06 -9.83 -4.41
C PHE A 211 34.08 -9.97 -5.54
N HIS A 212 35.18 -10.71 -5.28
CA HIS A 212 36.34 -10.82 -6.18
C HIS A 212 36.73 -12.30 -6.37
N PHE A 213 36.04 -13.02 -7.24
CA PHE A 213 36.41 -14.38 -7.65
C PHE A 213 35.92 -14.68 -9.08
N ASP A 214 36.52 -15.68 -9.73
CA ASP A 214 36.58 -15.76 -11.19
C ASP A 214 36.09 -17.13 -11.71
N THR A 215 34.85 -17.22 -12.20
CA THR A 215 34.23 -18.52 -12.60
C THR A 215 33.16 -18.44 -13.71
N HIS A 216 32.77 -19.60 -14.26
CA HIS A 216 31.90 -19.78 -15.44
C HIS A 216 30.43 -20.12 -15.14
N ASN A 217 29.55 -20.04 -16.15
CA ASN A 217 28.10 -19.97 -16.02
C ASN A 217 27.36 -21.32 -15.95
N SER A 218 26.45 -21.44 -14.98
CA SER A 218 25.26 -22.32 -15.05
C SER A 218 24.19 -21.85 -14.05
N LYS A 219 22.89 -22.02 -14.36
CA LYS A 219 21.75 -21.57 -13.53
C LYS A 219 21.10 -22.72 -12.77
N GLN A 220 20.65 -22.46 -11.53
CA GLN A 220 19.83 -23.38 -10.72
C GLN A 220 18.42 -22.81 -10.47
N SER A 221 17.47 -23.69 -10.15
CA SER A 221 16.04 -23.34 -10.05
C SER A 221 15.64 -22.73 -8.70
N GLU A 222 14.74 -21.74 -8.77
CA GLU A 222 14.39 -20.72 -7.78
C GLU A 222 13.42 -21.18 -6.66
N PHE A 223 12.67 -22.28 -6.89
CA PHE A 223 11.49 -22.62 -6.10
C PHE A 223 11.80 -23.32 -4.76
N GLU A 224 12.83 -24.17 -4.71
CA GLU A 224 13.13 -24.97 -3.50
C GLU A 224 13.83 -24.15 -2.40
N GLN A 225 14.60 -23.12 -2.77
CA GLN A 225 15.37 -22.31 -1.82
C GLN A 225 14.46 -21.41 -0.96
N ARG A 226 13.37 -20.87 -1.53
CA ARG A 226 12.41 -20.02 -0.81
C ARG A 226 11.71 -20.74 0.33
N LYS A 227 11.33 -22.01 0.13
CA LYS A 227 10.54 -22.78 1.10
C LYS A 227 11.36 -23.19 2.33
N ALA A 228 12.65 -23.50 2.15
CA ALA A 228 13.55 -23.86 3.24
C ALA A 228 13.90 -22.68 4.15
N ALA A 229 14.11 -21.49 3.57
CA ALA A 229 14.40 -20.26 4.31
C ALA A 229 13.22 -19.83 5.21
N GLN A 230 11.99 -19.90 4.70
CA GLN A 230 10.78 -19.56 5.46
C GLN A 230 10.59 -20.46 6.69
N LYS A 231 10.86 -21.76 6.57
CA LYS A 231 10.70 -22.72 7.68
C LYS A 231 11.69 -22.46 8.82
N LYS A 232 12.98 -22.23 8.49
CA LYS A 232 14.04 -22.04 9.49
C LYS A 232 13.83 -20.79 10.37
N ALA A 233 13.25 -19.73 9.80
CA ALA A 233 12.96 -18.51 10.54
C ALA A 233 11.68 -18.62 11.38
N GLN A 234 10.67 -19.35 10.90
CA GLN A 234 9.47 -19.65 11.68
C GLN A 234 9.83 -20.38 12.99
N ASP A 235 10.67 -21.41 12.90
CA ASP A 235 11.11 -22.20 14.06
C ASP A 235 11.88 -21.34 15.10
N LYS A 236 12.65 -20.33 14.66
CA LYS A 236 13.35 -19.38 15.55
C LYS A 236 12.39 -18.45 16.29
N LEU A 237 11.35 -17.97 15.60
CA LEU A 237 10.37 -17.02 16.16
C LEU A 237 9.45 -17.69 17.17
N ASP A 238 9.05 -18.93 16.91
CA ASP A 238 8.21 -19.71 17.82
C ASP A 238 8.91 -19.98 19.17
N GLY A 239 10.26 -19.98 19.18
CA GLY A 239 11.08 -20.07 20.38
C GLY A 239 11.40 -18.74 21.09
N ALA A 240 10.97 -17.59 20.57
CA ALA A 240 11.39 -16.26 21.04
C ALA A 240 10.33 -15.50 21.88
N GLY A 241 9.29 -16.18 22.36
CA GLY A 241 8.14 -15.55 23.03
C GLY A 241 8.49 -14.65 24.23
N GLU A 242 9.51 -15.02 25.01
CA GLU A 242 9.98 -14.24 26.16
C GLU A 242 10.68 -12.93 25.75
N LEU A 243 11.41 -12.95 24.61
CA LEU A 243 12.09 -11.77 24.07
C LEU A 243 11.08 -10.76 23.49
N ILE A 244 10.03 -11.26 22.81
CA ILE A 244 8.94 -10.44 22.25
C ILE A 244 8.19 -9.70 23.38
N THR A 245 7.98 -10.38 24.51
CA THR A 245 7.27 -9.82 25.66
C THR A 245 8.05 -8.70 26.34
N SER A 246 9.39 -8.76 26.33
CA SER A 246 10.25 -7.80 27.03
C SER A 246 10.67 -6.58 26.19
N GLN A 247 10.87 -6.72 24.88
CA GLN A 247 11.39 -5.64 24.01
C GLN A 247 10.38 -5.09 22.99
N GLY A 248 9.24 -5.76 22.83
CA GLY A 248 8.23 -5.43 21.83
C GLY A 248 8.53 -6.06 20.46
N LEU A 249 7.47 -6.47 19.76
CA LEU A 249 7.54 -7.24 18.52
C LEU A 249 8.45 -6.60 17.46
N VAL A 250 8.34 -5.29 17.22
CA VAL A 250 9.11 -4.58 16.18
C VAL A 250 10.62 -4.65 16.43
N LYS A 251 11.07 -4.37 17.65
CA LYS A 251 12.51 -4.39 17.99
C LYS A 251 13.08 -5.80 17.94
N THR A 252 12.31 -6.80 18.39
CA THR A 252 12.73 -8.20 18.29
C THR A 252 12.88 -8.64 16.83
N LEU A 253 11.91 -8.30 15.96
CA LEU A 253 11.99 -8.61 14.53
C LEU A 253 13.17 -7.91 13.85
N GLU A 254 13.45 -6.64 14.18
CA GLU A 254 14.61 -5.89 13.69
C GLU A 254 15.95 -6.56 14.06
N GLN A 255 16.11 -6.98 15.33
CA GLN A 255 17.33 -7.65 15.79
C GLN A 255 17.58 -8.96 15.03
N PHE A 256 16.52 -9.77 14.83
CA PHE A 256 16.64 -11.00 14.08
C PHE A 256 16.89 -10.74 12.59
N TYR A 257 16.25 -9.73 12.01
CA TYR A 257 16.49 -9.33 10.63
C TYR A 257 17.95 -8.98 10.37
N PHE A 258 18.54 -8.09 11.19
CA PHE A 258 19.94 -7.70 11.03
C PHE A 258 20.89 -8.87 11.23
N LYS A 259 20.65 -9.71 12.26
CA LYS A 259 21.46 -10.90 12.48
C LYS A 259 21.43 -11.87 11.29
N ASP A 260 20.23 -12.17 10.78
CA ASP A 260 20.09 -13.13 9.68
C ASP A 260 20.62 -12.54 8.35
N MET A 261 20.54 -11.21 8.17
CA MET A 261 21.16 -10.50 7.05
C MET A 261 22.69 -10.52 7.14
N ASP A 262 23.25 -10.25 8.33
CA ASP A 262 24.69 -10.30 8.59
C ASP A 262 25.23 -11.72 8.38
N ASP A 263 24.53 -12.74 8.89
CA ASP A 263 24.89 -14.15 8.69
C ASP A 263 24.89 -14.51 7.19
N LEU A 264 23.87 -14.05 6.44
CA LEU A 264 23.79 -14.24 4.98
C LEU A 264 24.97 -13.56 4.28
N MET A 265 25.21 -12.29 4.57
CA MET A 265 26.28 -11.51 3.95
C MET A 265 27.66 -12.09 4.27
N ASN A 266 27.93 -12.43 5.54
CA ASN A 266 29.18 -13.05 5.96
C ASN A 266 29.40 -14.42 5.31
N THR A 267 28.33 -15.19 5.08
CA THR A 267 28.43 -16.46 4.35
C THR A 267 28.91 -16.25 2.92
N TYR A 268 28.38 -15.25 2.22
CA TYR A 268 28.79 -14.94 0.87
C TYR A 268 30.18 -14.29 0.83
N ILE A 269 30.54 -13.45 1.80
CA ILE A 269 31.88 -12.86 1.90
C ILE A 269 32.94 -13.96 2.05
N LYS A 270 32.67 -15.00 2.86
CA LYS A 270 33.56 -16.17 2.99
C LYS A 270 33.77 -16.93 1.69
N LEU A 271 32.88 -16.81 0.69
CA LEU A 271 33.14 -17.39 -0.64
C LEU A 271 34.36 -16.73 -1.31
N ASN A 272 34.68 -15.47 -0.98
CA ASN A 272 35.90 -14.81 -1.46
C ASN A 272 37.18 -15.47 -0.91
N GLU A 273 37.09 -16.22 0.20
CA GLU A 273 38.24 -16.90 0.82
C GLU A 273 38.53 -18.27 0.18
N ILE A 274 37.60 -18.79 -0.62
CA ILE A 274 37.76 -20.09 -1.31
C ILE A 274 38.64 -19.90 -2.54
N ASP A 275 39.58 -20.84 -2.74
CA ASP A 275 40.46 -20.81 -3.91
C ASP A 275 39.67 -20.83 -5.23
N SER A 276 40.06 -19.96 -6.15
CA SER A 276 39.38 -19.79 -7.44
C SER A 276 39.44 -21.03 -8.33
N ASN A 277 40.49 -21.85 -8.24
CA ASN A 277 40.57 -23.10 -9.01
C ASN A 277 39.60 -24.13 -8.45
N LEU A 278 39.47 -24.22 -7.12
CA LEU A 278 38.49 -25.09 -6.47
C LEU A 278 37.04 -24.71 -6.85
N LEU A 279 36.72 -23.41 -6.87
CA LEU A 279 35.40 -22.95 -7.30
C LEU A 279 35.11 -23.29 -8.77
N ARG A 280 36.13 -23.27 -9.63
CA ARG A 280 36.04 -23.72 -11.03
C ARG A 280 35.81 -25.22 -11.13
N GLU A 281 36.52 -26.04 -10.34
CA GLU A 281 36.33 -27.49 -10.28
C GLU A 281 34.90 -27.87 -9.83
N LEU A 282 34.34 -27.11 -8.89
CA LEU A 282 32.97 -27.29 -8.39
C LEU A 282 31.90 -26.72 -9.33
N ASN A 283 32.29 -26.16 -10.48
CA ASN A 283 31.40 -25.55 -11.47
C ASN A 283 30.49 -24.45 -10.88
N VAL A 284 31.00 -23.67 -9.92
CA VAL A 284 30.26 -22.58 -9.27
C VAL A 284 30.19 -21.37 -10.20
N SER A 285 28.99 -20.80 -10.40
CA SER A 285 28.79 -19.65 -11.28
C SER A 285 28.64 -18.34 -10.52
N ILE A 286 29.43 -17.31 -10.89
CA ILE A 286 29.32 -15.97 -10.31
C ILE A 286 27.93 -15.35 -10.54
N ASP A 287 27.37 -15.52 -11.74
CA ASP A 287 26.03 -15.03 -12.05
C ASP A 287 24.97 -15.76 -11.20
N ALA A 288 25.09 -17.07 -11.00
CA ALA A 288 24.17 -17.81 -10.13
C ALA A 288 24.35 -17.47 -8.64
N VAL A 289 25.57 -17.22 -8.19
CA VAL A 289 25.85 -16.76 -6.82
C VAL A 289 25.24 -15.38 -6.60
N ARG A 290 25.40 -14.45 -7.55
CA ARG A 290 24.79 -13.12 -7.52
C ARG A 290 23.26 -13.20 -7.51
N GLU A 291 22.66 -13.92 -8.46
CA GLU A 291 21.21 -14.12 -8.55
C GLU A 291 20.67 -14.79 -7.27
N GLY A 292 21.40 -15.78 -6.73
CA GLY A 292 21.05 -16.45 -5.48
C GLY A 292 21.16 -15.55 -4.25
N LEU A 293 22.16 -14.65 -4.18
CA LEU A 293 22.26 -13.66 -3.10
C LEU A 293 21.11 -12.67 -3.17
N GLU A 294 20.83 -12.12 -4.35
CA GLU A 294 19.73 -11.20 -4.60
C GLU A 294 18.39 -11.79 -4.16
N LEU A 295 18.09 -13.03 -4.57
CA LEU A 295 16.87 -13.74 -4.19
C LEU A 295 16.77 -13.98 -2.68
N LYS A 296 17.88 -14.33 -2.02
CA LYS A 296 17.91 -14.58 -0.57
C LYS A 296 17.71 -13.29 0.23
N ILE A 297 18.31 -12.18 -0.20
CA ILE A 297 18.08 -10.85 0.39
C ILE A 297 16.60 -10.49 0.28
N HIS A 298 16.01 -10.58 -0.91
CA HIS A 298 14.59 -10.31 -1.11
C HIS A 298 13.70 -11.21 -0.25
N SER A 299 13.96 -12.52 -0.23
CA SER A 299 13.16 -13.47 0.53
C SER A 299 13.26 -13.26 2.04
N LEU A 300 14.41 -12.79 2.54
CA LEU A 300 14.59 -12.42 3.94
C LEU A 300 13.74 -11.18 4.30
N LYS A 301 13.78 -10.13 3.47
CA LYS A 301 12.96 -8.92 3.67
C LYS A 301 11.47 -9.24 3.67
N ASP A 302 11.00 -9.96 2.65
CA ASP A 302 9.59 -10.38 2.52
C ASP A 302 9.10 -11.06 3.80
N MET A 303 9.90 -11.98 4.34
CA MET A 303 9.56 -12.76 5.52
C MET A 303 9.31 -11.88 6.76
N TYR A 304 10.22 -10.97 7.11
CA TYR A 304 10.06 -10.13 8.31
C TYR A 304 8.90 -9.14 8.17
N TRP A 305 8.68 -8.57 6.97
CA TRP A 305 7.52 -7.74 6.70
C TRP A 305 6.21 -8.50 6.82
N HIS A 306 6.12 -9.71 6.26
CA HIS A 306 4.95 -10.57 6.44
C HIS A 306 4.66 -10.84 7.91
N LYS A 307 5.70 -11.07 8.73
CA LYS A 307 5.53 -11.26 10.18
C LYS A 307 4.98 -10.04 10.90
N LEU A 308 5.40 -8.84 10.51
CA LEU A 308 4.79 -7.62 11.02
C LEU A 308 3.32 -7.52 10.61
N PHE A 309 3.00 -7.84 9.35
CA PHE A 309 1.63 -7.74 8.83
C PHE A 309 0.69 -8.78 9.47
N ASP A 310 1.17 -9.97 9.79
CA ASP A 310 0.44 -10.97 10.59
C ASP A 310 0.03 -10.39 11.96
N GLY A 311 0.89 -9.54 12.54
CA GLY A 311 0.62 -8.81 13.79
C GLY A 311 -0.37 -7.64 13.66
N LEU A 312 -0.84 -7.30 12.46
CA LEU A 312 -1.85 -6.25 12.22
C LEU A 312 -3.30 -6.79 12.28
N SER A 313 -3.53 -7.96 12.89
CA SER A 313 -4.87 -8.56 13.04
C SER A 313 -5.89 -7.58 13.66
N ASP A 314 -5.47 -6.82 14.67
CA ASP A 314 -6.28 -5.76 15.30
C ASP A 314 -6.84 -4.74 14.29
N ILE A 315 -6.18 -4.53 13.15
CA ILE A 315 -6.65 -3.63 12.07
C ILE A 315 -7.34 -4.44 10.98
N THR A 316 -6.67 -5.48 10.48
CA THR A 316 -7.12 -6.24 9.31
C THR A 316 -8.43 -6.97 9.55
N GLU A 317 -8.72 -7.44 10.77
CA GLU A 317 -9.98 -8.10 11.12
C GLU A 317 -11.20 -7.18 10.99
N LYS A 318 -11.01 -5.86 11.12
CA LYS A 318 -12.04 -4.84 10.94
C LYS A 318 -12.31 -4.52 9.47
N LEU A 319 -11.48 -5.04 8.56
CA LEU A 319 -11.63 -4.86 7.12
C LEU A 319 -12.35 -6.05 6.49
N CYS A 320 -13.29 -5.73 5.59
CA CYS A 320 -13.88 -6.71 4.67
C CYS A 320 -12.80 -7.39 3.82
N SER A 321 -13.07 -8.60 3.35
CA SER A 321 -12.18 -9.45 2.57
C SER A 321 -11.49 -8.70 1.43
N PHE A 322 -12.25 -7.90 0.66
CA PHE A 322 -11.69 -7.17 -0.49
C PHE A 322 -10.81 -5.98 -0.08
N THR A 323 -11.20 -5.20 0.94
CA THR A 323 -10.39 -4.05 1.40
C THR A 323 -9.15 -4.54 2.14
N ARG A 324 -9.27 -5.61 2.92
CA ARG A 324 -8.13 -6.30 3.56
C ARG A 324 -7.13 -6.79 2.52
N LYS A 325 -7.61 -7.47 1.48
CA LYS A 325 -6.75 -7.91 0.37
C LYS A 325 -6.04 -6.74 -0.29
N LYS A 326 -6.77 -5.67 -0.63
CA LYS A 326 -6.19 -4.46 -1.24
C LYS A 326 -5.13 -3.81 -0.34
N LEU A 327 -5.37 -3.71 0.96
CA LEU A 327 -4.39 -3.21 1.92
C LEU A 327 -3.15 -4.10 1.98
N LEU A 328 -3.33 -5.41 2.12
CA LEU A 328 -2.22 -6.36 2.22
C LEU A 328 -1.41 -6.41 0.92
N GLU A 329 -2.06 -6.41 -0.25
CA GLU A 329 -1.39 -6.34 -1.54
C GLU A 329 -0.51 -5.08 -1.62
N GLN A 330 -1.05 -3.91 -1.26
CA GLN A 330 -0.27 -2.66 -1.21
C GLN A 330 0.90 -2.74 -0.24
N LEU A 331 0.75 -3.39 0.92
CA LEU A 331 1.85 -3.56 1.87
C LEU A 331 2.92 -4.53 1.32
N THR A 332 2.49 -5.63 0.69
CA THR A 332 3.38 -6.66 0.14
C THR A 332 4.12 -6.24 -1.13
N GLU A 333 3.54 -5.37 -1.96
CA GLU A 333 4.26 -4.79 -3.11
C GLU A 333 5.48 -3.97 -2.68
N ASN A 334 5.54 -3.59 -1.41
CA ASN A 334 6.56 -2.73 -0.84
C ASN A 334 7.41 -3.44 0.21
N THR A 335 7.57 -4.75 0.13
CA THR A 335 8.43 -5.54 1.05
C THR A 335 9.92 -5.49 0.71
N HIS A 336 10.30 -4.82 -0.39
CA HIS A 336 11.70 -4.60 -0.77
C HIS A 336 12.46 -3.66 0.21
N LEU A 337 11.78 -3.15 1.24
CA LEU A 337 12.36 -2.30 2.28
C LEU A 337 13.16 -3.11 3.29
N ASP A 338 14.24 -2.51 3.79
CA ASP A 338 14.91 -3.05 4.96
C ASP A 338 13.98 -3.00 6.17
N PHE A 339 13.91 -4.12 6.88
CA PHE A 339 13.08 -4.25 8.07
C PHE A 339 13.80 -3.59 9.27
N THR A 340 13.62 -2.28 9.41
CA THR A 340 14.07 -1.52 10.58
C THR A 340 12.87 -1.11 11.42
N ALA A 341 13.08 -0.85 12.70
CA ALA A 341 12.03 -0.40 13.60
C ALA A 341 11.41 0.92 13.12
N GLN A 342 12.24 1.85 12.64
CA GLN A 342 11.78 3.13 12.12
C GLN A 342 10.90 2.96 10.87
N ASN A 343 11.29 2.08 9.92
CA ASN A 343 10.49 1.77 8.75
C ASN A 343 9.19 1.06 9.13
N ALA A 344 9.25 0.07 10.03
CA ALA A 344 8.08 -0.65 10.53
C ALA A 344 7.07 0.30 11.19
N TYR A 345 7.52 1.25 12.02
CA TYR A 345 6.65 2.26 12.63
C TYR A 345 6.06 3.22 11.59
N ALA A 346 6.84 3.66 10.60
CA ALA A 346 6.33 4.51 9.53
C ALA A 346 5.22 3.80 8.72
N VAL A 347 5.43 2.52 8.38
CA VAL A 347 4.42 1.69 7.71
C VAL A 347 3.20 1.47 8.61
N ALA A 348 3.37 1.21 9.91
CA ALA A 348 2.26 1.06 10.84
C ALA A 348 1.42 2.35 10.97
N ILE A 349 2.07 3.52 11.06
CA ILE A 349 1.41 4.83 11.05
C ILE A 349 0.64 5.03 9.75
N TRP A 350 1.27 4.69 8.61
CA TRP A 350 0.60 4.72 7.32
C TRP A 350 -0.64 3.83 7.34
N VAL A 351 -0.53 2.55 7.74
CA VAL A 351 -1.68 1.62 7.81
C VAL A 351 -2.81 2.20 8.65
N ILE A 352 -2.54 2.77 9.83
CA ILE A 352 -3.59 3.33 10.70
C ILE A 352 -4.26 4.54 10.07
N LYS A 353 -3.49 5.46 9.50
CA LYS A 353 -4.02 6.64 8.79
C LYS A 353 -4.93 6.24 7.64
N HIS A 354 -4.62 5.13 6.96
CA HIS A 354 -5.33 4.69 5.76
C HIS A 354 -6.47 3.71 6.06
N ALA A 355 -6.39 2.96 7.15
CA ALA A 355 -7.40 1.99 7.53
C ALA A 355 -8.79 2.62 7.66
N ASN A 356 -8.89 3.86 8.14
CA ASN A 356 -10.17 4.59 8.21
C ASN A 356 -10.81 4.80 6.84
N HIS A 357 -10.01 5.09 5.81
CA HIS A 357 -10.52 5.17 4.45
C HIS A 357 -11.01 3.81 3.95
N TYR A 358 -10.28 2.74 4.24
CA TYR A 358 -10.73 1.38 3.93
C TYR A 358 -12.03 1.00 4.67
N LEU A 359 -12.20 1.48 5.91
CA LEU A 359 -13.41 1.29 6.72
C LEU A 359 -14.62 2.04 6.15
N ASP A 360 -14.41 3.18 5.52
CA ASP A 360 -15.44 3.94 4.83
C ASP A 360 -15.76 3.31 3.45
N ASP A 361 -14.73 3.02 2.63
CA ASP A 361 -14.87 2.47 1.28
C ASP A 361 -15.59 1.12 1.27
N GLN A 362 -15.41 0.29 2.29
CA GLN A 362 -16.09 -1.01 2.39
C GLN A 362 -17.61 -0.90 2.57
N VAL A 363 -18.09 0.13 3.27
CA VAL A 363 -19.54 0.38 3.43
C VAL A 363 -20.12 0.74 2.08
N VAL A 364 -19.50 1.71 1.39
CA VAL A 364 -19.91 2.14 0.04
C VAL A 364 -19.90 0.96 -0.92
N THR A 365 -18.80 0.21 -0.97
CA THR A 365 -18.64 -0.91 -1.89
C THR A 365 -19.65 -2.02 -1.63
N MET A 366 -19.93 -2.35 -0.36
CA MET A 366 -20.92 -3.38 -0.02
C MET A 366 -22.34 -2.94 -0.41
N MET A 367 -22.70 -1.69 -0.10
CA MET A 367 -24.00 -1.11 -0.47
C MET A 367 -24.19 -1.09 -1.98
N GLU A 368 -23.17 -0.67 -2.72
CA GLU A 368 -23.16 -0.74 -4.17
C GLU A 368 -23.30 -2.19 -4.65
N LYS A 369 -22.54 -3.15 -4.12
CA LYS A 369 -22.70 -4.58 -4.49
C LYS A 369 -24.12 -5.11 -4.28
N MET A 370 -24.83 -4.63 -3.26
CA MET A 370 -26.22 -5.03 -2.99
C MET A 370 -27.28 -4.24 -3.77
N THR A 371 -26.86 -3.25 -4.57
CA THR A 371 -27.76 -2.40 -5.34
C THR A 371 -28.29 -3.13 -6.58
N GLU A 372 -29.48 -3.71 -6.45
CA GLU A 372 -30.32 -4.22 -7.54
C GLU A 372 -31.69 -3.52 -7.51
N SER A 373 -32.41 -3.49 -8.62
CA SER A 373 -33.71 -2.80 -8.74
C SER A 373 -34.71 -3.21 -7.65
N ALA A 374 -34.72 -4.49 -7.26
CA ALA A 374 -35.60 -5.03 -6.22
C ALA A 374 -35.22 -4.61 -4.78
N ASN A 375 -34.01 -4.09 -4.59
CA ASN A 375 -33.43 -3.80 -3.28
C ASN A 375 -33.45 -2.30 -2.96
N VAL A 376 -33.60 -1.43 -3.95
CA VAL A 376 -33.46 0.02 -3.79
C VAL A 376 -34.71 0.66 -3.20
N ARG A 377 -34.50 1.55 -2.22
CA ARG A 377 -35.47 2.50 -1.69
C ARG A 377 -34.94 3.92 -1.94
N CYS A 378 -35.57 4.65 -2.86
CA CYS A 378 -35.19 6.04 -3.14
C CYS A 378 -35.47 6.95 -1.94
N TYR A 379 -34.62 7.96 -1.73
CA TYR A 379 -34.90 9.03 -0.76
C TYR A 379 -36.12 9.83 -1.17
N LYS A 380 -36.73 10.59 -0.25
CA LYS A 380 -37.95 11.39 -0.52
C LYS A 380 -37.77 12.32 -1.73
N SER A 381 -36.62 12.97 -1.84
CA SER A 381 -36.27 13.83 -2.97
C SER A 381 -36.27 13.12 -4.33
N ASN A 382 -36.08 11.79 -4.35
CA ASN A 382 -35.76 11.04 -5.56
C ASN A 382 -36.81 10.00 -5.98
N GLN A 383 -37.95 9.94 -5.28
CA GLN A 383 -38.97 8.90 -5.50
C GLN A 383 -39.62 8.92 -6.89
N ARG A 384 -39.57 10.06 -7.60
CA ARG A 384 -40.17 10.23 -8.94
C ARG A 384 -39.16 10.20 -10.08
N THR A 385 -37.87 10.13 -9.78
CA THR A 385 -36.78 10.27 -10.76
C THR A 385 -36.42 8.94 -11.43
N PHE A 386 -36.42 7.85 -10.67
CA PHE A 386 -35.94 6.54 -11.13
C PHE A 386 -37.08 5.51 -11.22
N GLY A 387 -37.60 5.31 -12.44
CA GLY A 387 -38.58 4.26 -12.74
C GLY A 387 -37.94 2.88 -12.98
N ARG A 388 -38.75 1.81 -12.97
CA ARG A 388 -38.28 0.43 -13.25
C ARG A 388 -37.59 0.29 -14.61
N ASP A 389 -38.04 1.05 -15.61
CA ASP A 389 -37.53 0.98 -16.98
C ASP A 389 -36.07 1.51 -17.12
N ALA A 390 -35.60 2.27 -16.12
CA ALA A 390 -34.21 2.75 -16.05
C ALA A 390 -33.23 1.64 -15.64
N TRP A 391 -33.71 0.52 -15.10
CA TRP A 391 -32.91 -0.63 -14.69
C TRP A 391 -32.84 -1.65 -15.83
N ARG A 392 -31.64 -1.97 -16.32
CA ARG A 392 -31.45 -2.93 -17.44
C ARG A 392 -30.55 -4.08 -17.02
N TYR A 393 -31.13 -5.28 -16.88
CA TYR A 393 -30.40 -6.48 -16.47
C TYR A 393 -29.57 -6.25 -15.19
N ARG A 394 -28.24 -6.35 -15.27
CA ARG A 394 -27.30 -6.08 -14.16
C ARG A 394 -26.82 -4.62 -14.10
N ASN A 395 -27.23 -3.77 -15.05
CA ASN A 395 -26.80 -2.37 -15.11
C ASN A 395 -27.73 -1.47 -14.30
N ARG A 396 -27.10 -0.56 -13.55
CA ARG A 396 -27.77 0.48 -12.77
C ARG A 396 -28.04 1.70 -13.66
N PRO A 397 -29.05 2.52 -13.34
CA PRO A 397 -29.20 3.83 -13.95
C PRO A 397 -27.92 4.64 -13.79
N VAL A 398 -27.46 5.30 -14.86
CA VAL A 398 -26.17 6.04 -14.89
C VAL A 398 -26.15 7.16 -13.84
N ASP A 399 -27.31 7.79 -13.62
CA ASP A 399 -27.46 8.94 -12.73
C ASP A 399 -28.05 8.56 -11.36
N LEU A 400 -28.07 7.28 -10.98
CA LEU A 400 -28.65 6.85 -9.70
C LEU A 400 -27.93 7.48 -8.52
N ASP A 401 -28.61 8.38 -7.82
CA ASP A 401 -28.15 9.06 -6.61
C ASP A 401 -29.18 8.97 -5.48
N CYS A 402 -28.84 9.47 -4.29
CA CYS A 402 -29.77 9.69 -3.17
C CYS A 402 -30.72 8.51 -2.90
N TYR A 403 -30.16 7.35 -2.59
CA TYR A 403 -30.91 6.13 -2.32
C TYR A 403 -30.37 5.34 -1.12
N GLY A 404 -31.22 4.49 -0.56
CA GLY A 404 -30.86 3.44 0.37
C GLY A 404 -31.33 2.08 -0.15
N LEU A 405 -31.09 1.04 0.63
CA LEU A 405 -31.61 -0.30 0.36
C LEU A 405 -32.66 -0.70 1.38
N ASP A 406 -33.60 -1.56 0.96
CA ASP A 406 -34.56 -2.24 1.83
C ASP A 406 -33.84 -3.24 2.76
N TYR A 407 -34.48 -3.62 3.86
CA TYR A 407 -33.95 -4.67 4.75
C TYR A 407 -34.13 -6.08 4.15
N ARG A 408 -34.93 -6.25 3.10
CA ARG A 408 -35.03 -7.50 2.32
C ARG A 408 -34.26 -7.36 1.01
N ILE A 409 -33.14 -8.05 0.94
CA ILE A 409 -32.20 -7.97 -0.18
C ILE A 409 -32.23 -9.30 -0.95
N VAL A 410 -32.39 -9.20 -2.26
CA VAL A 410 -32.25 -10.33 -3.20
C VAL A 410 -31.09 -10.02 -4.12
N LEU A 411 -30.10 -10.92 -4.15
CA LEU A 411 -28.92 -10.80 -4.99
C LEU A 411 -28.92 -11.93 -5.99
N THR A 412 -29.06 -11.59 -7.26
CA THR A 412 -29.30 -12.57 -8.32
C THR A 412 -28.02 -13.28 -8.78
N SER A 413 -26.84 -12.77 -8.43
CA SER A 413 -25.57 -13.27 -8.95
C SER A 413 -24.38 -13.10 -7.99
N MET A 414 -24.53 -13.58 -6.75
CA MET A 414 -23.47 -13.55 -5.74
C MET A 414 -22.79 -14.90 -5.49
N GLY A 415 -23.15 -15.93 -6.25
CA GLY A 415 -22.62 -17.28 -6.10
C GLY A 415 -23.23 -17.98 -4.90
N GLY A 416 -24.47 -18.48 -5.05
CA GLY A 416 -25.18 -19.23 -4.01
C GLY A 416 -24.59 -20.62 -3.72
N ILE A 417 -25.41 -21.66 -3.85
CA ILE A 417 -25.00 -23.04 -3.56
C ILE A 417 -24.00 -23.53 -4.59
N TYR A 418 -22.92 -24.16 -4.11
CA TYR A 418 -21.90 -24.74 -4.96
C TYR A 418 -22.42 -26.00 -5.67
N GLN A 419 -22.15 -26.16 -6.98
CA GLN A 419 -22.72 -27.23 -7.80
C GLN A 419 -21.70 -28.04 -8.63
N SER A 420 -20.39 -27.99 -8.31
CA SER A 420 -19.42 -28.80 -9.08
C SER A 420 -19.44 -30.28 -8.70
N GLN A 421 -19.28 -31.13 -9.73
CA GLN A 421 -19.09 -32.57 -9.58
C GLN A 421 -17.61 -32.94 -9.36
N TRP A 422 -16.69 -31.99 -9.52
CA TRP A 422 -15.25 -32.22 -9.34
C TRP A 422 -14.85 -32.07 -7.87
N ALA A 423 -14.23 -33.10 -7.31
CA ALA A 423 -13.86 -33.13 -5.88
C ALA A 423 -12.87 -32.03 -5.48
N SER A 424 -11.96 -31.62 -6.39
CA SER A 424 -11.00 -30.52 -6.16
C SER A 424 -11.64 -29.14 -6.04
N GLU A 425 -12.92 -29.04 -6.38
CA GLU A 425 -13.68 -27.81 -6.50
C GLU A 425 -14.73 -27.69 -5.38
N GLN A 426 -15.06 -28.78 -4.69
CA GLN A 426 -16.05 -28.78 -3.61
C GLN A 426 -15.52 -28.05 -2.37
N THR A 427 -16.29 -27.05 -1.91
CA THR A 427 -16.08 -26.41 -0.60
C THR A 427 -16.67 -27.28 0.50
N SER A 428 -16.03 -27.35 1.67
CA SER A 428 -16.54 -28.10 2.83
C SER A 428 -17.91 -27.65 3.34
N HIS A 429 -18.35 -26.45 2.95
CA HIS A 429 -19.60 -25.81 3.40
C HIS A 429 -20.67 -25.67 2.29
N ASN A 430 -20.47 -26.21 1.08
CA ASN A 430 -21.40 -26.16 -0.06
C ASN A 430 -21.83 -24.74 -0.53
N LEU A 431 -20.99 -23.72 -0.32
CA LEU A 431 -21.29 -22.32 -0.68
C LEU A 431 -20.16 -21.76 -1.54
N HIS A 432 -20.46 -20.96 -2.56
CA HIS A 432 -19.40 -20.31 -3.35
C HIS A 432 -18.60 -19.31 -2.50
N ASP A 433 -17.30 -19.18 -2.77
CA ASP A 433 -16.41 -18.30 -2.01
C ASP A 433 -16.85 -16.83 -2.04
N SER A 434 -17.40 -16.36 -3.16
CA SER A 434 -17.93 -14.99 -3.27
C SER A 434 -19.06 -14.70 -2.28
N ALA A 435 -19.93 -15.68 -2.05
CA ALA A 435 -21.03 -15.55 -1.09
C ALA A 435 -20.56 -15.71 0.35
N LYS A 436 -19.68 -16.68 0.60
CA LYS A 436 -19.02 -16.84 1.90
C LYS A 436 -18.37 -15.53 2.34
N ASN A 437 -17.54 -14.96 1.46
CA ASN A 437 -16.85 -13.69 1.72
C ASN A 437 -17.84 -12.55 1.92
N MET A 438 -18.90 -12.45 1.10
CA MET A 438 -19.93 -11.42 1.27
C MET A 438 -20.62 -11.52 2.64
N ILE A 439 -21.04 -12.72 3.06
CA ILE A 439 -21.72 -12.94 4.35
C ILE A 439 -20.79 -12.59 5.51
N ASN A 440 -19.53 -13.02 5.44
CA ASN A 440 -18.53 -12.71 6.47
C ASN A 440 -18.21 -11.21 6.50
N ASP A 441 -18.21 -10.53 5.34
CA ASP A 441 -18.02 -9.09 5.23
C ASP A 441 -19.20 -8.32 5.86
N LEU A 442 -20.45 -8.79 5.69
CA LEU A 442 -21.61 -8.20 6.36
C LEU A 442 -21.53 -8.29 7.88
N LEU A 443 -21.02 -9.40 8.42
CA LEU A 443 -20.73 -9.52 9.86
C LEU A 443 -19.68 -8.51 10.31
N THR A 444 -18.60 -8.36 9.53
CA THR A 444 -17.54 -7.36 9.82
C THR A 444 -18.08 -5.94 9.80
N LEU A 445 -18.93 -5.59 8.83
CA LEU A 445 -19.61 -4.29 8.80
C LEU A 445 -20.56 -4.11 9.99
N GLY A 446 -21.27 -5.16 10.39
CA GLY A 446 -22.05 -5.20 11.63
C GLY A 446 -21.22 -4.76 12.82
N ALA A 447 -20.08 -5.43 13.07
CA ALA A 447 -19.18 -5.08 14.16
C ALA A 447 -18.69 -3.63 14.09
N ASN A 448 -18.32 -3.15 12.90
CA ASN A 448 -17.83 -1.78 12.69
C ASN A 448 -18.91 -0.71 12.92
N LEU A 449 -20.18 -1.05 12.74
CA LEU A 449 -21.33 -0.17 13.00
C LEU A 449 -21.91 -0.34 14.41
N GLY A 450 -21.23 -1.08 15.29
CA GLY A 450 -21.62 -1.25 16.70
C GLY A 450 -22.52 -2.44 16.99
N PHE A 451 -22.74 -3.33 16.02
CA PHE A 451 -23.45 -4.60 16.21
C PHE A 451 -22.44 -5.70 16.51
N ASP A 452 -22.26 -6.06 17.78
CA ASP A 452 -21.19 -6.98 18.20
C ASP A 452 -21.36 -8.41 17.65
N THR A 453 -20.64 -8.74 16.58
CA THR A 453 -20.65 -10.07 15.94
C THR A 453 -19.44 -10.93 16.31
N ARG A 454 -18.64 -10.57 17.33
CA ARG A 454 -17.35 -11.24 17.60
C ARG A 454 -17.47 -12.74 17.85
N ASN A 455 -18.54 -13.16 18.54
CA ASN A 455 -18.81 -14.56 18.86
C ASN A 455 -19.87 -15.18 17.95
N THR A 456 -20.07 -14.64 16.74
CA THR A 456 -21.05 -15.16 15.78
C THR A 456 -20.37 -16.13 14.83
N GLU A 457 -21.03 -17.24 14.56
CA GLU A 457 -20.60 -18.23 13.56
C GLU A 457 -20.41 -17.58 12.19
N ARG A 458 -19.40 -18.05 11.46
CA ARG A 458 -19.07 -17.57 10.11
C ARG A 458 -19.78 -18.42 9.06
N ALA A 459 -19.81 -17.95 7.82
CA ALA A 459 -20.52 -18.66 6.75
C ALA A 459 -20.07 -20.12 6.58
N GLU A 460 -18.77 -20.37 6.74
CA GLU A 460 -18.14 -21.69 6.65
C GLU A 460 -18.45 -22.62 7.83
N SER A 461 -19.00 -22.10 8.94
CA SER A 461 -19.42 -22.92 10.09
C SER A 461 -20.68 -23.74 9.79
N PHE A 462 -21.39 -23.43 8.70
CA PHE A 462 -22.61 -24.11 8.29
C PHE A 462 -22.39 -24.99 7.07
N ILE A 463 -23.11 -26.11 7.00
CA ILE A 463 -23.32 -26.82 5.73
C ILE A 463 -24.51 -26.17 5.03
N TRP A 464 -24.27 -25.54 3.88
CA TRP A 464 -25.31 -24.83 3.15
C TRP A 464 -26.15 -25.76 2.28
N GLU A 465 -27.46 -25.60 2.41
CA GLU A 465 -28.46 -26.27 1.59
C GLU A 465 -29.34 -25.24 0.88
N SER A 466 -29.74 -25.55 -0.35
CA SER A 466 -30.56 -24.64 -1.16
C SER A 466 -31.87 -24.29 -0.45
N ASN A 467 -32.17 -22.98 -0.38
CA ASN A 467 -33.36 -22.43 0.26
C ASN A 467 -33.51 -22.74 1.76
N LYS A 468 -32.47 -23.26 2.42
CA LYS A 468 -32.43 -23.38 3.88
C LYS A 468 -31.93 -22.07 4.48
N LYS A 469 -32.56 -21.70 5.59
CA LYS A 469 -32.30 -20.44 6.28
C LYS A 469 -31.15 -20.63 7.25
N GLN A 470 -30.13 -19.80 7.13
CA GLN A 470 -29.09 -19.61 8.14
C GLN A 470 -29.30 -18.28 8.86
N ILE A 471 -29.04 -18.26 10.16
CA ILE A 471 -29.29 -17.11 11.03
C ILE A 471 -27.96 -16.61 11.58
N PHE A 472 -27.71 -15.33 11.41
CA PHE A 472 -26.53 -14.65 11.91
C PHE A 472 -26.95 -13.63 12.96
N ASN A 473 -26.27 -13.65 14.10
CA ASN A 473 -26.66 -12.88 15.28
C ASN A 473 -25.65 -11.77 15.59
N TYR A 474 -26.01 -10.90 16.53
CA TYR A 474 -25.11 -10.01 17.23
C TYR A 474 -25.50 -9.96 18.71
N TYR A 475 -24.55 -9.65 19.60
CA TYR A 475 -24.83 -9.44 21.01
C TYR A 475 -25.23 -7.99 21.27
N SER A 476 -26.44 -7.78 21.79
CA SER A 476 -26.92 -6.45 22.17
C SER A 476 -26.55 -6.16 23.62
N HIS A 477 -25.47 -5.41 23.83
CA HIS A 477 -25.02 -4.99 25.17
C HIS A 477 -26.09 -4.21 25.94
N ALA A 478 -26.88 -3.38 25.26
CA ALA A 478 -27.98 -2.62 25.86
C ALA A 478 -29.11 -3.52 26.41
N LYS A 479 -29.33 -4.69 25.80
CA LYS A 479 -30.39 -5.63 26.18
C LYS A 479 -29.85 -6.87 26.92
N GLY A 480 -28.52 -7.02 27.02
CA GLY A 480 -27.87 -8.19 27.59
C GLY A 480 -28.13 -9.51 26.85
N GLN A 481 -28.56 -9.49 25.58
CA GLN A 481 -29.02 -10.67 24.86
C GLN A 481 -28.55 -10.74 23.39
N THR A 482 -28.52 -11.94 22.86
CA THR A 482 -28.27 -12.21 21.43
C THR A 482 -29.51 -11.87 20.60
N VAL A 483 -29.32 -11.14 19.50
CA VAL A 483 -30.37 -10.69 18.58
C VAL A 483 -29.98 -11.04 17.15
N VAL A 484 -30.95 -11.37 16.30
CA VAL A 484 -30.71 -11.64 14.88
C VAL A 484 -30.22 -10.36 14.18
N LEU A 485 -29.04 -10.44 13.55
CA LEU A 485 -28.49 -9.41 12.69
C LEU A 485 -29.02 -9.56 11.26
N PHE A 486 -29.00 -10.78 10.71
CA PHE A 486 -29.66 -11.09 9.45
C PHE A 486 -29.92 -12.58 9.28
N GLU A 487 -30.87 -12.90 8.41
CA GLU A 487 -31.13 -14.26 7.93
C GLU A 487 -30.70 -14.37 6.48
N ALA A 488 -30.04 -15.46 6.08
CA ALA A 488 -29.59 -15.69 4.72
C ALA A 488 -30.09 -17.03 4.17
N ARG A 489 -30.48 -17.04 2.89
CA ARG A 489 -30.78 -18.26 2.11
C ARG A 489 -29.99 -18.23 0.82
N ALA A 490 -29.23 -19.28 0.55
CA ALA A 490 -28.53 -19.46 -0.72
C ALA A 490 -29.33 -20.40 -1.63
N PHE A 491 -29.23 -20.20 -2.94
CA PHE A 491 -29.96 -20.96 -3.94
C PHE A 491 -29.01 -21.55 -4.98
N LYS A 492 -29.43 -22.66 -5.59
CA LYS A 492 -28.71 -23.32 -6.69
C LYS A 492 -28.47 -22.41 -7.89
N ASN A 493 -29.43 -21.57 -8.24
CA ASN A 493 -29.31 -20.62 -9.37
C ASN A 493 -28.30 -19.47 -9.13
N GLY A 494 -27.50 -19.53 -8.06
CA GLY A 494 -26.51 -18.51 -7.74
C GLY A 494 -27.04 -17.31 -6.95
N SER A 495 -28.34 -17.29 -6.64
CA SER A 495 -28.97 -16.20 -5.90
C SER A 495 -28.82 -16.34 -4.38
N ILE A 496 -28.85 -15.21 -3.68
CA ILE A 496 -28.85 -15.12 -2.22
C ILE A 496 -29.92 -14.16 -1.76
N HIS A 497 -30.75 -14.59 -0.82
CA HIS A 497 -31.78 -13.76 -0.22
C HIS A 497 -31.40 -13.48 1.23
N ILE A 498 -31.32 -12.21 1.59
CA ILE A 498 -30.93 -11.74 2.91
C ILE A 498 -32.07 -10.91 3.50
N LYS A 499 -32.45 -11.21 4.74
CA LYS A 499 -33.38 -10.38 5.52
C LYS A 499 -32.61 -9.81 6.70
N PHE A 500 -32.27 -8.54 6.62
CA PHE A 500 -31.54 -7.80 7.65
C PHE A 500 -32.43 -7.40 8.81
N ASN A 501 -31.79 -7.26 9.97
CA ASN A 501 -32.28 -6.43 11.06
C ASN A 501 -32.47 -5.00 10.55
N GLN A 502 -33.64 -4.41 10.78
CA GLN A 502 -33.97 -3.08 10.26
C GLN A 502 -33.04 -2.00 10.80
N ASN A 503 -32.64 -2.07 12.08
CA ASN A 503 -31.71 -1.09 12.66
C ASN A 503 -30.34 -1.17 12.00
N PHE A 504 -29.86 -2.38 11.71
CA PHE A 504 -28.59 -2.56 11.01
C PHE A 504 -28.65 -1.99 9.58
N MET A 505 -29.71 -2.31 8.82
CA MET A 505 -29.88 -1.77 7.47
C MET A 505 -30.04 -0.24 7.47
N MET A 506 -30.76 0.31 8.45
CA MET A 506 -30.85 1.77 8.63
C MET A 506 -29.48 2.39 8.90
N ALA A 507 -28.66 1.81 9.78
CA ALA A 507 -27.31 2.29 10.04
C ALA A 507 -26.43 2.28 8.77
N MET A 508 -26.48 1.19 7.99
CA MET A 508 -25.76 1.11 6.71
C MET A 508 -26.22 2.17 5.70
N ASN A 509 -27.54 2.40 5.58
CA ASN A 509 -28.10 3.40 4.69
C ASN A 509 -27.66 4.83 5.06
N VAL A 510 -27.68 5.17 6.35
CA VAL A 510 -27.28 6.50 6.84
C VAL A 510 -25.80 6.74 6.54
N GLU A 511 -24.94 5.78 6.88
CA GLU A 511 -23.50 5.90 6.61
C GLU A 511 -23.19 5.93 5.11
N PHE A 512 -23.90 5.15 4.30
CA PHE A 512 -23.77 5.18 2.85
C PHE A 512 -24.08 6.57 2.28
N GLY A 513 -25.23 7.14 2.63
CA GLY A 513 -25.62 8.48 2.17
C GLY A 513 -24.65 9.57 2.63
N ARG A 514 -24.15 9.47 3.87
CA ARG A 514 -23.12 10.38 4.40
C ARG A 514 -21.81 10.28 3.61
N LEU A 515 -21.33 9.07 3.36
CA LEU A 515 -20.07 8.82 2.65
C LEU A 515 -20.14 9.19 1.16
N LYS A 516 -21.31 9.06 0.53
CA LYS A 516 -21.56 9.56 -0.84
C LYS A 516 -21.74 11.08 -0.91
N GLY A 517 -21.79 11.77 0.24
CA GLY A 517 -21.97 13.22 0.33
C GLY A 517 -23.42 13.69 0.12
N TRP A 518 -24.38 12.76 0.07
CA TRP A 518 -25.81 13.05 -0.09
C TRP A 518 -26.44 13.55 1.21
N LEU A 519 -25.98 13.04 2.35
CA LEU A 519 -26.44 13.44 3.68
C LEU A 519 -25.31 14.17 4.39
N LYS A 520 -25.47 15.47 4.66
CA LYS A 520 -24.42 16.31 5.25
C LYS A 520 -24.66 16.55 6.74
N SER A 521 -25.90 16.41 7.20
CA SER A 521 -26.25 16.54 8.62
C SER A 521 -27.26 15.49 9.08
N LYS A 522 -27.51 15.45 10.40
CA LYS A 522 -28.55 14.58 10.99
C LYS A 522 -29.96 14.99 10.54
N GLU A 523 -30.15 16.28 10.32
CA GLU A 523 -31.41 16.85 9.83
C GLU A 523 -31.69 16.37 8.40
N ASP A 524 -30.68 16.34 7.53
CA ASP A 524 -30.81 15.77 6.18
C ASP A 524 -31.29 14.31 6.24
N VAL A 525 -30.77 13.52 7.17
CA VAL A 525 -31.20 12.12 7.36
C VAL A 525 -32.69 12.03 7.66
N ILE A 526 -33.18 12.83 8.62
CA ILE A 526 -34.58 12.85 9.04
C ILE A 526 -35.49 13.34 7.90
N MET A 527 -34.99 14.29 7.10
CA MET A 527 -35.71 14.83 5.95
C MET A 527 -35.80 13.80 4.82
N GLU A 528 -34.69 13.17 4.44
CA GLU A 528 -34.61 12.29 3.26
C GLU A 528 -35.07 10.85 3.50
N MET A 529 -34.85 10.32 4.71
CA MET A 529 -35.20 8.94 5.05
C MET A 529 -36.57 8.86 5.72
N ASN A 530 -37.43 8.01 5.17
CA ASN A 530 -38.71 7.69 5.79
C ASN A 530 -38.50 6.78 7.02
N ASP A 531 -39.31 7.00 8.06
CA ASP A 531 -39.47 6.11 9.20
C ASP A 531 -38.22 5.94 10.09
N ILE A 532 -37.27 6.89 10.07
CA ILE A 532 -36.09 6.85 10.93
C ILE A 532 -36.31 7.63 12.25
N PRO A 533 -36.18 7.00 13.43
CA PRO A 533 -36.31 7.70 14.70
C PRO A 533 -35.16 8.69 14.93
N VAL A 534 -35.48 9.91 15.37
CA VAL A 534 -34.49 10.98 15.63
C VAL A 534 -33.40 10.53 16.60
N GLU A 535 -33.79 9.83 17.67
CA GLU A 535 -32.85 9.28 18.66
C GLU A 535 -31.89 8.25 18.06
N PHE A 536 -32.37 7.47 17.09
CA PHE A 536 -31.54 6.48 16.39
C PHE A 536 -30.53 7.16 15.45
N VAL A 537 -30.92 8.22 14.74
CA VAL A 537 -30.01 9.00 13.88
C VAL A 537 -28.78 9.49 14.66
N ALA A 538 -29.00 9.96 15.89
CA ALA A 538 -27.91 10.43 16.75
C ALA A 538 -26.90 9.31 17.11
N GLN A 539 -27.34 8.06 17.14
CA GLN A 539 -26.52 6.89 17.46
C GLN A 539 -25.74 6.34 16.26
N VAL A 540 -26.16 6.63 15.02
CA VAL A 540 -25.56 6.03 13.82
C VAL A 540 -24.84 7.02 12.91
N PHE A 541 -25.25 8.30 12.87
CA PHE A 541 -24.66 9.28 11.95
C PHE A 541 -23.21 9.63 12.32
N GLY A 542 -22.28 9.35 11.40
CA GLY A 542 -20.85 9.55 11.58
C GLY A 542 -20.23 8.60 12.59
N LYS A 543 -20.88 7.46 12.86
CA LYS A 543 -20.48 6.49 13.89
C LYS A 543 -19.86 5.21 13.34
N ASN A 544 -19.56 5.16 12.04
CA ASN A 544 -18.68 4.12 11.50
C ASN A 544 -17.36 4.09 12.30
N LEU A 545 -16.82 2.91 12.53
CA LEU A 545 -15.59 2.72 13.27
C LEU A 545 -14.47 3.59 12.68
N GLN A 546 -13.76 4.30 13.56
CA GLN A 546 -12.56 5.06 13.23
C GLN A 546 -11.43 4.60 14.15
N LEU A 547 -10.33 4.15 13.56
CA LEU A 547 -9.08 3.90 14.24
C LEU A 547 -8.42 5.22 14.62
N THR A 548 -7.78 5.21 15.78
CA THR A 548 -6.96 6.31 16.27
C THR A 548 -5.52 5.83 16.41
N ASN A 549 -4.55 6.72 16.65
CA ASN A 549 -3.16 6.33 16.89
C ASN A 549 -3.00 5.36 18.09
N LYS A 550 -3.97 5.33 19.02
CA LYS A 550 -3.99 4.39 20.16
C LYS A 550 -4.53 3.00 19.79
N SER A 551 -5.02 2.80 18.57
CA SER A 551 -5.73 1.58 18.17
C SER A 551 -4.81 0.44 17.71
N SER A 552 -3.50 0.65 17.65
CA SER A 552 -2.52 -0.39 17.27
C SER A 552 -1.63 -0.75 18.45
N ARG A 553 -1.69 -2.01 18.91
CA ARG A 553 -0.78 -2.52 19.96
C ARG A 553 0.69 -2.38 19.58
N LEU A 554 1.02 -2.47 18.30
CA LEU A 554 2.37 -2.24 17.77
C LEU A 554 2.91 -0.81 18.03
N LEU A 555 2.03 0.19 18.17
CA LEU A 555 2.40 1.56 18.53
C LEU A 555 2.28 1.85 20.03
N LEU A 556 1.61 0.99 20.79
CA LEU A 556 1.43 1.16 22.24
C LEU A 556 2.62 0.61 23.06
N VAL A 557 3.52 -0.16 22.42
CA VAL A 557 4.72 -0.76 23.03
C VAL A 557 6.01 -0.04 22.59
N ALA A 558 5.89 1.05 21.81
CA ALA A 558 7.02 1.84 21.31
C ALA A 558 7.57 2.83 22.34
#